data_AF-A0A9D8VIJ9-F1
#
_entry.id   AF-A0A9D8VIJ9-F1
#
_cell.length_a   1.000
_cell.length_b   1.000
_cell.length_c   1.000
_cell.angle_alpha   90.00
_cell.angle_beta   90.00
_cell.angle_gamma   90.00
#
_symmetry.space_group_name_H-M   'P 1'
#
loop_
_entity.id
_entity.type
_entity.pdbx_description
1 polymer ?
#
loop_
_entity_poly.entity_id
_entity_poly.type
_entity_poly.pdbx_seq_one_letter_code
_entity_poly.pdbx_strand_id
1 'polypeptide(L)'
;MSKQKPVWFGMKLTREQKDMIKRLAAREGLSAKETVLRLVEDAMQQDAALDIPEDSVLDPVRHLVGSIKTGPRDLATNPRYLEGYGLGATLPLVSP
;
A
#
# COMPACT_ATOMS: atom_id res chain seq x y z
N MET A 1 16.15 9.54 -21.83
CA MET A 1 14.89 9.80 -21.11
C MET A 1 14.40 11.20 -21.45
N SER A 2 13.35 11.29 -22.25
CA SER A 2 12.77 12.58 -22.66
C SER A 2 12.20 13.29 -21.43
N LYS A 3 12.75 14.47 -21.10
CA LYS A 3 12.19 15.33 -20.05
C LYS A 3 10.82 15.80 -20.53
N GLN A 4 9.75 15.20 -19.99
CA GLN A 4 8.39 15.65 -20.29
C GLN A 4 8.24 17.09 -19.77
N LYS A 5 7.76 18.00 -20.63
CA LYS A 5 7.59 19.41 -20.28
C LYS A 5 6.29 19.55 -19.49
N PRO A 6 6.28 20.25 -18.34
CA PRO A 6 5.05 20.49 -17.59
C PRO A 6 4.08 21.32 -18.45
N VAL A 7 2.86 20.82 -18.60
CA VAL A 7 1.77 21.49 -19.32
C VAL A 7 0.86 22.20 -18.33
N TRP A 8 0.40 23.40 -18.67
CA TRP A 8 -0.59 24.11 -17.86
C TRP A 8 -1.94 23.39 -17.90
N PHE A 9 -2.47 23.08 -16.72
CA PHE A 9 -3.77 22.45 -16.57
C PHE A 9 -4.67 23.34 -15.71
N GLY A 10 -5.66 23.98 -16.35
CA GLY A 10 -6.69 24.75 -15.67
C GLY A 10 -7.87 23.86 -15.33
N MET A 11 -8.31 23.87 -14.06
CA MET A 11 -9.40 23.02 -13.59
C MET A 11 -10.54 23.85 -13.01
N LYS A 12 -11.79 23.49 -13.35
CA LYS A 12 -12.98 24.02 -12.68
C LYS A 12 -13.31 23.12 -11.51
N LEU A 13 -13.39 23.71 -10.32
CA LEU A 13 -13.67 23.02 -9.06
C LEU A 13 -14.95 23.59 -8.45
N THR A 14 -15.75 22.73 -7.85
CA THR A 14 -16.84 23.18 -6.99
C THR A 14 -16.26 23.74 -5.68
N ARG A 15 -17.06 24.52 -4.95
CA ARG A 15 -16.66 25.06 -3.64
C ARG A 15 -16.33 23.93 -2.66
N GLU A 16 -17.15 22.88 -2.64
CA GLU A 16 -16.95 21.70 -1.80
C GLU A 16 -15.64 20.96 -2.10
N GLN A 17 -15.32 20.76 -3.38
CA GLN A 17 -14.06 20.14 -3.80
C GLN A 17 -12.86 20.97 -3.35
N LYS A 18 -12.94 22.30 -3.48
CA LYS A 18 -11.89 23.22 -3.01
C LYS A 18 -11.68 23.12 -1.50
N ASP A 19 -12.77 23.05 -0.73
CA ASP A 19 -12.70 22.94 0.73
C ASP A 19 -12.21 21.55 1.17
N MET A 20 -12.50 20.50 0.41
CA MET A 20 -11.92 19.17 0.64
C MET A 20 -10.40 19.17 0.41
N ILE A 21 -9.94 19.71 -0.73
CA ILE A 21 -8.50 19.79 -1.04
C ILE A 21 -7.75 20.57 0.02
N LYS A 22 -8.30 21.68 0.51
CA LYS A 22 -7.69 22.46 1.60
C LYS A 22 -7.56 21.67 2.90
N ARG A 23 -8.58 20.89 3.27
CA ARG A 23 -8.53 20.04 4.47
C ARG A 23 -7.49 18.95 4.34
N LEU A 24 -7.39 18.32 3.17
CA LEU A 24 -6.35 17.32 2.87
C LEU A 24 -4.95 17.93 2.94
N ALA A 25 -4.76 19.09 2.30
CA ALA A 25 -3.51 19.84 2.32
C ALA A 25 -3.07 20.20 3.75
N ALA A 26 -4.00 20.69 4.59
CA ALA A 26 -3.72 21.03 5.98
C ALA A 26 -3.33 19.81 6.83
N ARG A 27 -3.95 18.64 6.57
CA ARG A 27 -3.64 17.40 7.29
C ARG A 27 -2.24 16.88 6.97
N GLU A 28 -1.79 17.07 5.74
CA GLU A 28 -0.50 16.56 5.26
C GLU A 28 0.63 17.62 5.32
N GLY A 29 0.32 18.86 5.68
CA GLY A 29 1.28 19.96 5.72
C GLY A 29 1.76 20.40 4.34
N LEU A 30 0.98 20.12 3.29
CA LEU A 30 1.33 20.38 1.89
C LEU A 30 0.51 21.55 1.33
N SER A 31 0.94 22.10 0.20
CA SER A 31 0.09 23.02 -0.56
C SER A 31 -1.06 22.27 -1.25
N ALA A 32 -2.14 22.99 -1.56
CA ALA A 32 -3.27 22.43 -2.31
C ALA A 32 -2.85 21.86 -3.68
N LYS A 33 -1.86 22.49 -4.34
CA LYS A 33 -1.30 22.02 -5.62
C LYS A 33 -0.56 20.69 -5.44
N GLU A 34 0.35 20.62 -4.47
CA GLU A 34 1.14 19.41 -4.22
C GLU A 34 0.25 18.25 -3.80
N THR A 35 -0.78 18.52 -2.99
CA THR A 35 -1.77 17.51 -2.59
C THR A 35 -2.46 16.91 -3.81
N VAL A 36 -2.92 17.75 -4.75
CA VAL A 36 -3.57 17.27 -5.98
C VAL A 36 -2.61 16.48 -6.84
N LEU A 37 -1.38 16.96 -7.04
CA LEU A 37 -0.38 16.26 -7.84
C LEU A 37 -0.01 14.90 -7.24
N ARG A 38 0.15 14.82 -5.91
CA ARG A 38 0.45 13.55 -5.23
C ARG A 38 -0.70 12.57 -5.38
N LEU A 39 -1.95 13.01 -5.20
CA LEU A 39 -3.12 12.15 -5.37
C LEU A 39 -3.24 11.62 -6.82
N VAL A 40 -2.88 12.43 -7.81
CA VAL A 40 -2.84 11.97 -9.21
C VAL A 40 -1.73 10.95 -9.41
N GLU A 41 -0.55 11.17 -8.85
CA GLU A 41 0.56 10.22 -8.93
C GLU A 41 0.25 8.90 -8.23
N ASP A 42 -0.32 8.94 -7.02
CA ASP A 42 -0.78 7.76 -6.28
C ASP A 42 -1.83 6.99 -7.08
N ALA A 43 -2.79 7.69 -7.70
CA ALA A 43 -3.80 7.06 -8.57
C ALA A 43 -3.18 6.44 -9.82
N MET A 44 -2.20 7.10 -10.45
CA MET A 44 -1.47 6.56 -11.60
C MET A 44 -0.65 5.32 -11.24
N GLN A 45 -0.03 5.30 -10.05
CA GLN A 45 0.69 4.13 -9.58
C GLN A 45 -0.25 2.96 -9.28
N GLN A 46 -1.43 3.24 -8.72
CA GLN A 46 -2.45 2.21 -8.48
C GLN A 46 -3.00 1.65 -9.79
N ASP A 47 -3.28 2.50 -10.78
CA ASP A 47 -3.73 2.08 -12.11
C ASP A 47 -2.66 1.23 -12.81
N ALA A 48 -1.40 1.68 -12.79
CA ALA A 48 -0.27 0.91 -13.32
C ALA A 48 -0.02 -0.40 -12.55
N ALA A 49 -0.34 -0.45 -11.24
CA ALA A 49 -0.23 -1.65 -10.43
C ALA A 49 -1.41 -2.62 -10.65
N LEU A 50 -2.49 -2.21 -11.32
CA LEU A 50 -3.53 -3.14 -11.80
C LEU A 50 -3.14 -3.75 -13.15
N ASP A 51 -2.29 -3.06 -13.91
CA ASP A 51 -1.71 -3.51 -15.17
C ASP A 51 -0.42 -4.34 -14.94
N ILE A 52 -0.44 -5.23 -13.94
CA ILE A 52 0.70 -6.12 -13.65
C ILE A 52 0.91 -7.02 -14.88
N PRO A 53 2.08 -6.97 -15.54
CA PRO A 53 2.42 -7.97 -16.54
C PRO A 53 2.36 -9.36 -15.89
N GLU A 54 1.88 -10.38 -16.61
CA GLU A 54 1.76 -11.75 -16.06
C GLU A 54 3.09 -12.28 -15.47
N ASP A 55 4.22 -11.70 -15.86
CA ASP A 55 5.56 -11.96 -15.31
C ASP A 55 5.86 -11.22 -13.98
N SER A 56 4.93 -11.22 -13.04
CA SER A 56 5.20 -10.73 -11.68
C SER A 56 6.23 -11.63 -10.98
N VAL A 57 7.19 -11.07 -10.23
CA VAL A 57 8.16 -11.85 -9.42
C VAL A 57 7.48 -12.83 -8.46
N LEU A 58 6.23 -12.55 -8.08
CA LEU A 58 5.42 -13.42 -7.23
C LEU A 58 4.57 -14.43 -8.01
N ASP A 59 4.49 -14.33 -9.34
CA ASP A 59 3.75 -15.27 -10.21
C ASP A 59 4.20 -16.73 -10.01
N PRO A 60 5.51 -17.03 -9.91
CA PRO A 60 5.98 -18.38 -9.61
C PRO A 60 5.51 -18.93 -8.26
N VAL A 61 5.15 -18.08 -7.30
CA VAL A 61 4.70 -18.49 -5.96
C VAL A 61 3.19 -18.28 -5.74
N ARG A 62 2.44 -17.80 -6.74
CA ARG A 62 0.97 -17.66 -6.64
C ARG A 62 0.26 -18.97 -6.34
N HIS A 63 0.75 -20.08 -6.89
CA HIS A 63 0.21 -21.40 -6.58
C HIS A 63 0.39 -21.81 -5.11
N LEU A 64 1.34 -21.21 -4.39
CA LEU A 64 1.57 -21.45 -2.97
C LEU A 64 0.59 -20.65 -2.08
N VAL A 65 0.00 -19.57 -2.60
CA VAL A 65 -1.02 -18.79 -1.88
C VAL A 65 -2.26 -19.65 -1.69
N GLY A 66 -2.54 -20.03 -0.43
CA GLY A 66 -3.66 -20.92 -0.10
C GLY A 66 -3.41 -22.42 -0.37
N SER A 67 -2.17 -22.83 -0.66
CA SER A 67 -1.82 -24.25 -0.83
C SER A 67 -2.02 -25.08 0.46
N ILE A 68 -2.03 -24.44 1.62
CA ILE A 68 -2.37 -25.07 2.89
C ILE A 68 -3.88 -24.99 3.09
N LYS A 69 -4.61 -26.00 2.59
CA LYS A 69 -6.07 -26.12 2.73
C LYS A 69 -6.52 -26.53 4.14
N THR A 70 -5.57 -26.94 4.99
CA THR A 70 -5.84 -27.49 6.32
C THR A 70 -5.21 -26.58 7.37
N GLY A 71 -5.97 -25.59 7.80
CA GLY A 71 -5.55 -24.64 8.83
C GLY A 71 -6.71 -23.72 9.21
N PRO A 72 -6.70 -23.17 10.43
CA PRO A 72 -7.66 -22.14 10.82
C PRO A 72 -7.62 -20.98 9.82
N ARG A 73 -8.78 -20.57 9.31
CA ARG A 73 -8.88 -19.45 8.35
C ARG A 73 -8.51 -18.10 8.99
N ASP A 74 -8.44 -18.07 10.32
CA ASP A 74 -8.16 -16.90 11.14
C ASP A 74 -6.90 -17.11 12.00
N LEU A 75 -5.73 -16.87 11.39
CA LEU A 75 -4.44 -16.89 12.08
C LEU A 75 -3.98 -15.49 12.52
N ALA A 76 -4.38 -14.45 11.78
CA ALA A 76 -3.92 -13.08 11.99
C ALA A 76 -4.89 -12.24 12.86
N THR A 77 -6.11 -12.71 13.11
CA THR A 77 -7.12 -11.99 13.90
C THR A 77 -7.45 -12.71 15.21
N ASN A 78 -7.12 -14.00 15.34
CA ASN A 78 -7.29 -14.75 16.59
C ASN A 78 -6.08 -14.60 17.54
N PRO A 79 -6.24 -13.94 18.70
CA PRO A 79 -5.15 -13.68 19.64
C PRO A 79 -4.47 -14.95 20.15
N ARG A 80 -5.20 -16.08 20.26
CA ARG A 80 -4.66 -17.36 20.77
C ARG A 80 -3.57 -17.94 19.86
N TYR A 81 -3.56 -17.62 18.57
CA TYR A 81 -2.53 -18.07 17.62
C TYR A 81 -1.37 -17.09 17.49
N LEU A 82 -1.47 -15.92 18.11
CA LEU A 82 -0.40 -14.90 18.15
C LEU A 82 0.41 -14.98 19.46
N GLU A 83 -0.04 -15.78 20.43
CA GLU A 83 0.68 -16.03 21.67
C GLU A 83 2.06 -16.67 21.39
N GLY A 84 3.13 -15.99 21.79
CA GLY A 84 4.51 -16.46 21.65
C GLY A 84 5.28 -15.95 20.43
N TYR A 85 4.60 -15.33 19.46
CA TYR A 85 5.29 -14.65 18.36
C TYR A 85 5.96 -13.35 18.86
N GLY A 86 7.24 -13.17 18.54
CA GLY A 86 8.04 -12.00 18.98
C GLY A 86 8.79 -12.20 20.29
N LEU A 87 8.65 -13.36 20.94
CA LEU A 87 9.56 -13.76 22.01
C LEU A 87 10.90 -14.17 21.38
N GLY A 88 11.83 -13.22 21.32
CA GLY A 88 13.20 -13.46 20.88
C GLY A 88 13.80 -14.65 21.62
N ALA A 89 14.49 -15.51 20.86
CA ALA A 89 15.08 -16.76 21.29
C ALA A 89 15.66 -16.73 22.71
N THR A 90 15.03 -17.49 23.60
CA THR A 90 15.74 -18.15 24.71
C THR A 90 15.40 -19.63 24.63
N LEU A 91 15.98 -20.30 23.62
CA LEU A 91 16.15 -21.75 23.69
C LEU A 91 17.04 -22.02 24.91
N PRO A 92 16.60 -22.80 25.92
CA PRO A 92 17.55 -23.29 26.90
C PRO A 92 18.53 -24.21 26.16
N LEU A 93 19.82 -23.83 26.20
CA LEU A 93 20.95 -24.67 25.85
C LEU A 93 20.83 -25.99 26.63
N VAL A 94 20.39 -27.05 25.96
CA VAL A 94 20.61 -28.41 26.45
C VAL A 94 22.06 -28.75 26.10
N SER A 95 22.91 -28.75 27.13
CA SER A 95 24.27 -29.32 27.11
C SER A 95 24.22 -30.74 27.70
N PRO A 96 25.22 -31.58 27.40
CA PRO A 96 25.11 -32.89 26.73
C PRO A 96 24.48 -34.02 27.54
#